data_AF-A0A8H4UT86-F1
#
_entry.id   AF-A0A8H4UT86-F1
#
_cell.length_a   1.000
_cell.length_b   1.000
_cell.length_c   1.000
_cell.angle_alpha   90.00
_cell.angle_beta   90.00
_cell.angle_gamma   90.00
#
_symmetry.space_group_name_H-M   'P 1'
#
loop_
_entity.id
_entity.type
_entity.pdbx_description
1 polymer ?
#
loop_
_entity_poly.entity_id
_entity_poly.type
_entity_poly.pdbx_seq_one_letter_code
_entity_poly.pdbx_strand_id
1 'polypeptide(L)'
;MQRKSLLSWLGVRFFCLDLVPGRVGVPKSRLSGYEKFEAPDPAEWTARGYAIVNVDNRGSWDSEGDLIWWGTAEGRDGYDVVEELAQLPWCNQAVSFVGNSWLGIIQWFVAAENPPHLKCIAPFEGASDIYREIICRGGIPCKAFLRFLAEQHF
;
A
#
# COMPACT_ATOMS: atom_id res chain seq x y z
N MET A 1 27.09 -9.65 -20.85
CA MET A 1 27.79 -9.12 -19.66
C MET A 1 27.09 -7.82 -19.28
N GLN A 2 26.41 -7.60 -18.16
CA GLN A 2 26.07 -8.39 -16.98
C GLN A 2 24.54 -8.28 -16.79
N ARG A 3 23.86 -9.41 -16.54
CA ARG A 3 22.49 -9.39 -16.02
C ARG A 3 22.58 -9.02 -14.54
N LYS A 4 22.16 -7.82 -14.15
CA LYS A 4 21.96 -7.49 -12.74
C LYS A 4 20.68 -8.19 -12.26
N SER A 5 20.82 -9.46 -11.87
CA SER A 5 19.85 -10.12 -11.00
C SER A 5 20.05 -9.58 -9.59
N LEU A 6 19.44 -8.43 -9.29
CA LEU A 6 19.18 -8.06 -7.89
C LEU A 6 18.00 -8.91 -7.43
N LEU A 7 18.40 -10.08 -6.96
CA LEU A 7 17.63 -11.14 -6.35
C LEU A 7 16.84 -10.58 -5.16
N SER A 8 15.52 -10.70 -5.27
CA SER A 8 14.43 -10.28 -4.39
C SER A 8 14.38 -10.97 -3.01
N TRP A 9 15.53 -11.21 -2.37
CA TRP A 9 15.62 -12.18 -1.26
C TRP A 9 15.21 -11.68 0.13
N LEU A 10 14.70 -10.47 0.29
CA LEU A 10 14.12 -10.01 1.55
C LEU A 10 12.71 -9.38 1.40
N GLY A 11 12.17 -9.33 0.18
CA GLY A 11 10.86 -8.73 -0.07
C GLY A 11 9.72 -9.74 0.02
N VAL A 12 8.88 -9.60 1.05
CA VAL A 12 7.47 -10.03 1.06
C VAL A 12 7.20 -11.52 0.83
N ARG A 13 7.71 -12.40 1.70
CA ARG A 13 7.12 -13.75 1.89
C ARG A 13 6.11 -13.84 3.04
N PHE A 14 6.01 -12.79 3.85
CA PHE A 14 4.92 -12.65 4.80
C PHE A 14 3.64 -12.36 4.01
N PHE A 15 2.68 -13.28 4.06
CA PHE A 15 1.35 -13.20 3.43
C PHE A 15 1.27 -13.35 1.90
N CYS A 16 2.01 -14.30 1.30
CA CYS A 16 1.71 -14.77 -0.06
C CYS A 16 0.47 -15.71 -0.08
N LEU A 17 -0.31 -15.70 -1.17
CA LEU A 17 -1.44 -16.62 -1.37
C LEU A 17 -1.06 -18.10 -1.25
N ASP A 18 0.20 -18.45 -1.50
CA ASP A 18 0.73 -19.81 -1.33
C ASP A 18 0.70 -20.30 0.13
N LEU A 19 0.57 -19.39 1.11
CA LEU A 19 0.42 -19.72 2.52
C LEU A 19 -1.04 -19.95 2.94
N VAL A 20 -2.00 -19.60 2.07
CA VAL A 20 -3.43 -19.72 2.37
C VAL A 20 -3.92 -21.10 1.90
N PRO A 21 -4.63 -21.88 2.74
CA PRO A 21 -5.18 -23.17 2.35
C PRO A 21 -5.96 -23.10 1.03
N GLY A 22 -5.58 -23.94 0.07
CA GLY A 22 -6.21 -23.98 -1.26
C GLY A 22 -6.05 -22.70 -2.10
N ARG A 23 -5.19 -21.76 -1.68
CA ARG A 23 -4.96 -20.46 -2.34
C ARG A 23 -6.24 -19.68 -2.63
N VAL A 24 -7.28 -19.92 -1.82
CA VAL A 24 -8.66 -19.44 -2.02
C VAL A 24 -9.18 -19.64 -3.45
N GLY A 25 -8.72 -20.70 -4.14
CA GLY A 25 -9.10 -21.01 -5.52
C GLY A 25 -8.35 -20.23 -6.61
N VAL A 26 -7.36 -19.41 -6.25
CA VAL A 26 -6.56 -18.64 -7.23
C VAL A 26 -5.41 -19.50 -7.78
N PRO A 27 -5.36 -19.76 -9.10
CA PRO A 27 -4.29 -20.57 -9.70
C PRO A 27 -2.98 -19.78 -9.82
N LYS A 28 -1.87 -20.51 -10.00
CA LYS A 28 -0.49 -19.93 -9.97
C LYS A 28 -0.21 -19.10 -11.21
N SER A 29 -0.77 -19.52 -12.33
CA SER A 29 -0.73 -18.83 -13.61
C SER A 29 -1.47 -17.50 -13.64
N ARG A 30 -2.23 -17.14 -12.60
CA ARG A 30 -2.96 -15.86 -12.52
C ARG A 30 -2.22 -14.77 -11.77
N LEU A 31 -1.08 -15.09 -11.15
CA LEU A 31 -0.28 -14.11 -10.41
C LEU A 31 0.98 -13.75 -11.21
N SER A 32 1.44 -12.51 -11.06
CA SER A 32 2.66 -12.06 -11.73
C SER A 32 3.95 -12.55 -11.07
N GLY A 33 3.89 -12.90 -9.78
CA GLY A 33 5.07 -13.13 -8.94
C GLY A 33 5.72 -11.82 -8.46
N TYR A 34 5.11 -10.67 -8.76
CA TYR A 34 5.53 -9.33 -8.34
C TYR A 34 4.45 -8.61 -7.53
N GLU A 35 3.39 -9.31 -7.14
CA GLU A 35 2.33 -8.78 -6.30
C GLU A 35 2.84 -8.43 -4.89
N LYS A 36 2.45 -7.25 -4.39
CA LYS A 36 2.66 -6.85 -2.98
C LYS A 36 1.40 -7.23 -2.19
N PHE A 37 1.58 -7.64 -0.93
CA PHE A 37 0.45 -7.97 -0.07
C PHE A 37 -0.56 -6.81 -0.03
N GLU A 38 -1.85 -7.12 -0.13
CA GLU A 38 -2.97 -6.15 -0.15
C GLU A 38 -2.99 -5.15 -1.32
N ALA A 39 -2.04 -5.26 -2.26
CA ALA A 39 -1.93 -4.41 -3.44
C ALA A 39 -2.46 -5.14 -4.69
N PRO A 40 -2.78 -4.41 -5.77
CA PRO A 40 -3.16 -5.02 -7.03
C PRO A 40 -2.03 -5.84 -7.65
N ASP A 41 -2.39 -6.95 -8.31
CA ASP A 41 -1.42 -7.77 -9.03
C ASP A 41 -1.10 -7.19 -10.43
N PRO A 42 0.18 -6.96 -10.78
CA PRO A 42 0.60 -6.56 -12.12
C PRO A 42 0.01 -7.41 -13.25
N ALA A 43 -0.18 -8.73 -13.06
CA ALA A 43 -0.71 -9.63 -14.08
C ALA A 43 -2.10 -9.22 -14.58
N GLU A 44 -2.91 -8.61 -13.71
CA GLU A 44 -4.25 -8.15 -14.06
C GLU A 44 -4.25 -6.71 -14.61
N TRP A 45 -3.53 -5.80 -13.94
CA TRP A 45 -3.66 -4.36 -14.23
C TRP A 45 -2.74 -3.86 -15.32
N THR A 46 -1.53 -4.42 -15.46
CA THR A 46 -0.62 -4.02 -16.54
C THR A 46 -1.14 -4.46 -17.91
N ALA A 47 -1.82 -5.61 -17.98
CA ALA A 47 -2.53 -6.06 -19.17
C ALA A 47 -3.67 -5.11 -19.60
N ARG A 48 -4.17 -4.29 -18.67
CA ARG A 48 -5.19 -3.24 -18.90
C ARG A 48 -4.59 -1.86 -19.20
N GLY A 49 -3.26 -1.74 -19.28
CA GLY A 49 -2.57 -0.50 -19.60
C GLY A 49 -2.22 0.38 -18.39
N TYR A 50 -2.31 -0.15 -17.16
CA TYR A 50 -1.89 0.57 -15.95
C TYR A 50 -0.44 0.27 -15.59
N ALA A 51 0.27 1.29 -15.08
CA ALA A 51 1.50 1.08 -14.33
C ALA A 51 1.17 0.87 -12.84
N ILE A 52 1.89 -0.04 -12.17
CA ILE A 52 1.80 -0.23 -10.72
C ILE A 52 3.08 0.29 -10.07
N VAL A 53 2.91 1.11 -9.03
CA VAL A 53 4.01 1.64 -8.21
C VAL A 53 3.74 1.27 -6.76
N ASN A 54 4.68 0.56 -6.14
CA ASN A 54 4.63 0.22 -4.73
C ASN A 54 5.62 1.10 -3.99
N VAL A 55 5.10 2.07 -3.23
CA VAL A 55 5.92 3.00 -2.45
C VAL A 55 6.09 2.46 -1.03
N ASP A 56 7.28 2.58 -0.47
CA ASP A 56 7.52 2.33 0.95
C ASP A 56 7.32 3.64 1.71
N ASN A 57 6.49 3.60 2.76
CA ASN A 57 6.21 4.77 3.57
C ASN A 57 7.49 5.28 4.25
N ARG A 58 7.53 6.58 4.56
CA ARG A 58 8.58 7.21 5.37
C ARG A 58 8.90 6.36 6.61
N GLY A 59 10.19 6.10 6.84
CA GLY A 59 10.68 5.30 7.96
C GLY A 59 10.35 3.81 7.89
N SER A 60 10.00 3.29 6.71
CA SER A 60 9.79 1.86 6.48
C SER A 60 10.63 1.34 5.34
N TRP A 61 11.16 0.11 5.50
CA TRP A 61 11.99 -0.56 4.50
C TRP A 61 13.15 0.31 4.00
N ASP A 62 13.17 0.61 2.70
CA ASP A 62 14.24 1.40 2.07
C ASP A 62 13.99 2.92 2.15
N SER A 63 12.85 3.37 2.70
CA SER A 63 12.52 4.78 2.88
C SER A 63 13.06 5.34 4.20
N GLU A 64 13.78 6.47 4.11
CA GLU A 64 14.36 7.18 5.26
C GLU A 64 13.29 7.85 6.16
N GLY A 65 13.72 8.35 7.32
CA GLY A 65 12.91 9.14 8.25
C GLY A 65 12.24 8.31 9.35
N ASP A 66 11.31 8.94 10.06
CA ASP A 66 10.56 8.29 11.15
C ASP A 66 9.18 7.86 10.68
N LEU A 67 8.81 6.62 11.02
CA LEU A 67 7.49 6.07 10.73
C LEU A 67 6.44 6.72 11.65
N ILE A 68 5.48 7.41 11.06
CA ILE A 68 4.32 7.97 11.76
C ILE A 68 3.07 7.29 11.23
N TRP A 69 2.29 6.71 12.14
CA TRP A 69 1.06 6.00 11.77
C TRP A 69 -0.05 6.99 11.50
N TRP A 70 -0.62 6.95 10.29
CA TRP A 70 -1.89 7.53 9.90
C TRP A 70 -2.07 9.00 10.29
N GLY A 71 -1.82 9.89 9.33
CA GLY A 71 -2.02 11.30 9.56
C GLY A 71 -1.59 12.17 8.39
N THR A 72 -1.52 13.47 8.67
CA THR A 72 -1.11 14.49 7.71
C THR A 72 0.28 14.25 7.13
N ALA A 73 1.20 13.62 7.86
CA ALA A 73 2.52 13.27 7.34
C ALA A 73 2.43 12.28 6.17
N GLU A 74 1.73 11.16 6.34
CA GLU A 74 1.49 10.20 5.24
C GLU A 74 0.66 10.82 4.11
N GLY A 75 -0.29 11.70 4.43
CA GLY A 75 -1.05 12.44 3.43
C GLY A 75 -0.14 13.28 2.51
N ARG A 76 0.78 14.04 3.10
CA ARG A 76 1.75 14.88 2.37
C ARG A 76 2.76 14.05 1.58
N ASP A 77 3.24 12.96 2.17
CA ASP A 77 4.13 12.03 1.46
C ASP A 77 3.44 11.45 0.23
N GLY A 78 2.16 11.08 0.36
CA GLY A 78 1.36 10.63 -0.78
C GLY A 78 1.05 11.73 -1.79
N TYR A 79 0.89 12.99 -1.37
CA TYR A 79 0.79 14.13 -2.28
C TYR A 79 2.05 14.23 -3.15
N ASP A 80 3.23 14.24 -2.54
CA ASP A 80 4.50 14.34 -3.25
C ASP A 80 4.67 13.15 -4.21
N VAL A 81 4.34 11.94 -3.78
CA VAL A 81 4.33 10.75 -4.65
C VAL A 81 3.44 10.94 -5.87
N VAL A 82 2.21 11.45 -5.71
CA VAL A 82 1.30 11.67 -6.84
C VAL A 82 1.88 12.65 -7.85
N GLU A 83 2.41 13.77 -7.37
CA GLU A 83 2.92 14.84 -8.22
C GLU A 83 4.25 14.46 -8.90
N GLU A 84 5.09 13.67 -8.24
CA GLU A 84 6.31 13.11 -8.84
C GLU A 84 5.97 12.06 -9.91
N LEU A 85 5.04 11.13 -9.63
CA LEU A 85 4.62 10.13 -10.62
C LEU A 85 3.98 10.75 -11.86
N ALA A 86 3.20 11.83 -11.68
CA ALA A 86 2.55 12.54 -12.78
C ALA A 86 3.55 13.17 -13.78
N GLN A 87 4.80 13.41 -13.37
CA GLN A 87 5.86 13.97 -14.23
C GLN A 87 6.59 12.90 -15.05
N LEU A 88 6.43 11.62 -14.73
CA LEU A 88 7.15 10.56 -15.41
C LEU A 88 6.64 10.37 -16.85
N PRO A 89 7.53 10.09 -17.83
CA PRO A 89 7.18 10.09 -19.25
C PRO A 89 6.20 8.99 -19.65
N TRP A 90 6.02 7.96 -18.82
CA TRP A 90 5.07 6.88 -19.02
C TRP A 90 3.73 7.12 -18.30
N CYS A 91 3.63 8.16 -17.47
CA CYS A 91 2.40 8.53 -16.80
C CYS A 91 1.56 9.45 -17.70
N ASN A 92 0.26 9.19 -17.76
CA ASN A 92 -0.70 10.05 -18.45
C ASN A 92 -1.28 11.15 -17.53
N GLN A 93 -0.53 11.56 -16.50
CA GLN A 93 -0.91 12.56 -15.50
C GLN A 93 -2.19 12.18 -14.70
N ALA A 94 -2.55 10.89 -14.67
CA ALA A 94 -3.65 10.37 -13.89
C ALA A 94 -3.14 9.29 -12.93
N VAL A 95 -3.03 9.65 -11.65
CA VAL A 95 -2.60 8.75 -10.58
C VAL A 95 -3.83 8.31 -9.79
N SER A 96 -3.83 7.08 -9.30
CA SER A 96 -4.89 6.54 -8.45
C SER A 96 -4.29 5.68 -7.35
N PHE A 97 -4.92 5.71 -6.18
CA PHE A 97 -4.59 4.79 -5.08
C PHE A 97 -5.58 3.64 -5.05
N VAL A 98 -5.09 2.46 -4.68
CA VAL A 98 -5.88 1.24 -4.52
C VAL A 98 -5.14 0.30 -3.57
N GLY A 99 -5.89 -0.37 -2.70
CA GLY A 99 -5.33 -1.37 -1.80
C GLY A 99 -6.19 -1.57 -0.57
N ASN A 100 -5.82 -2.59 0.21
CA ASN A 100 -6.55 -2.98 1.42
C ASN A 100 -5.86 -2.49 2.71
N SER A 101 -6.62 -2.41 3.81
CA SER A 101 -6.08 -2.18 5.16
C SER A 101 -5.22 -0.91 5.23
N TRP A 102 -3.92 -0.97 5.56
CA TRP A 102 -3.04 0.21 5.60
C TRP A 102 -3.02 0.94 4.25
N LEU A 103 -2.92 0.19 3.14
CA LEU A 103 -2.95 0.76 1.79
C LEU A 103 -4.30 1.41 1.47
N GLY A 104 -5.37 1.02 2.17
CA GLY A 104 -6.68 1.65 2.11
C GLY A 104 -6.79 2.89 3.01
N ILE A 105 -6.31 2.81 4.25
CA ILE A 105 -6.36 3.89 5.25
C ILE A 105 -5.66 5.15 4.73
N ILE A 106 -4.44 5.00 4.19
CA ILE A 106 -3.63 6.16 3.77
C ILE A 106 -4.32 6.99 2.69
N GLN A 107 -5.16 6.39 1.85
CA GLN A 107 -5.79 7.07 0.72
C GLN A 107 -6.69 8.22 1.17
N TRP A 108 -7.31 8.10 2.35
CA TRP A 108 -8.12 9.18 2.93
C TRP A 108 -7.27 10.40 3.28
N PHE A 109 -6.08 10.19 3.83
CA PHE A 109 -5.15 11.26 4.16
C PHE A 109 -4.55 11.91 2.92
N VAL A 110 -4.17 11.10 1.91
CA VAL A 110 -3.67 11.62 0.64
C VAL A 110 -4.74 12.43 -0.09
N ALA A 111 -5.97 11.93 -0.16
CA ALA A 111 -7.08 12.65 -0.79
C ALA A 111 -7.39 13.98 -0.08
N ALA A 112 -7.21 14.06 1.25
CA ALA A 112 -7.41 15.28 2.01
C ALA A 112 -6.40 16.39 1.67
N GLU A 113 -5.21 16.05 1.16
CA GLU A 113 -4.23 17.02 0.66
C GLU A 113 -4.57 17.55 -0.75
N ASN A 114 -5.61 17.02 -1.40
CA ASN A 114 -6.09 17.40 -2.74
C ASN A 114 -5.00 17.46 -3.84
N PRO A 115 -4.22 16.39 -4.10
CA PRO A 115 -3.24 16.38 -5.20
C PRO A 115 -3.93 16.55 -6.57
N PRO A 116 -3.52 17.53 -7.40
CA PRO A 116 -4.17 17.78 -8.70
C PRO A 116 -4.21 16.58 -9.65
N HIS A 117 -3.20 15.69 -9.58
CA HIS A 117 -3.11 14.52 -10.44
C HIS A 117 -3.75 13.25 -9.85
N LEU A 118 -4.27 13.30 -8.63
CA LEU A 118 -5.04 12.21 -8.04
C LEU A 118 -6.45 12.18 -8.63
N LYS A 119 -6.76 11.13 -9.41
CA LYS A 119 -8.05 11.00 -10.10
C LYS A 119 -9.03 10.08 -9.42
N CYS A 120 -8.54 9.13 -8.63
CA CYS A 120 -9.38 8.14 -7.96
C CYS A 120 -8.67 7.55 -6.73
N ILE A 121 -9.46 7.22 -5.72
CA ILE A 121 -9.06 6.37 -4.60
C ILE A 121 -9.99 5.15 -4.54
N ALA A 122 -9.43 3.99 -4.21
CA ALA A 122 -10.15 2.75 -3.95
C ALA A 122 -9.68 2.16 -2.61
N PRO A 123 -10.15 2.73 -1.47
CA PRO A 123 -9.75 2.30 -0.14
C PRO A 123 -10.57 1.07 0.29
N PHE A 124 -10.03 -0.13 0.04
CA PHE A 124 -10.69 -1.37 0.43
C PHE A 124 -10.43 -1.65 1.92
N GLU A 125 -11.47 -1.84 2.72
CA GLU A 125 -11.34 -2.14 4.17
C GLU A 125 -10.45 -1.14 4.93
N GLY A 126 -10.38 0.11 4.46
CA GLY A 126 -9.54 1.16 5.03
C GLY A 126 -10.33 2.05 5.99
N ALA A 127 -9.95 2.03 7.27
CA ALA A 127 -10.52 2.90 8.29
C ALA A 127 -10.36 4.40 7.94
N SER A 128 -11.43 5.16 8.17
CA SER A 128 -11.50 6.61 7.94
C SER A 128 -11.43 7.42 9.24
N ASP A 129 -11.76 6.78 10.37
CA ASP A 129 -11.67 7.35 11.71
C ASP A 129 -10.93 6.38 12.62
N ILE A 130 -9.63 6.59 12.72
CA ILE A 130 -8.73 5.73 13.51
C ILE A 130 -9.20 5.61 14.97
N TYR A 131 -9.69 6.71 15.56
CA TYR A 131 -10.13 6.68 16.95
C TYR A 131 -11.38 5.82 17.10
N ARG A 132 -12.41 6.04 16.28
CA ARG A 132 -13.71 5.37 16.43
C ARG A 132 -13.72 3.95 15.89
N GLU A 133 -12.87 3.62 14.93
CA GLU A 133 -12.91 2.36 14.19
C GLU A 133 -11.82 1.37 14.65
N ILE A 134 -10.64 1.87 15.04
CA ILE A 134 -9.48 1.05 15.42
C ILE A 134 -9.21 1.12 16.93
N ILE A 135 -9.06 2.33 17.50
CA ILE A 135 -8.57 2.52 18.87
C ILE A 135 -9.68 2.29 19.90
N CYS A 136 -10.85 2.90 19.72
CA CYS A 136 -11.90 3.03 20.73
C CYS A 136 -13.30 2.95 20.09
N ARG A 137 -13.81 1.72 19.93
CA ARG A 137 -15.21 1.54 19.48
C ARG A 137 -16.15 1.85 20.65
N GLY A 138 -16.99 2.86 20.50
CA GLY A 138 -17.91 3.31 21.56
C GLY A 138 -17.20 3.83 22.82
N GLY A 139 -15.95 4.28 22.71
CA GLY A 139 -15.14 4.76 23.85
C GLY A 139 -14.45 3.65 24.66
N ILE A 140 -14.59 2.38 24.27
CA ILE A 140 -13.91 1.25 24.92
C ILE A 140 -12.61 0.94 24.17
N PRO A 141 -11.43 1.03 24.81
CA PRO A 141 -10.16 0.78 24.13
C PRO A 141 -10.01 -0.66 23.62
N CYS A 142 -9.80 -0.81 22.31
CA CYS A 142 -9.43 -2.06 21.65
C CYS A 142 -7.90 -2.18 21.62
N LYS A 143 -7.34 -2.90 22.59
CA LYS A 143 -5.88 -2.94 22.79
C LYS A 143 -5.19 -4.06 21.99
N ALA A 144 -5.93 -5.09 21.59
CA ALA A 144 -5.34 -6.30 21.02
C ALA A 144 -4.58 -6.01 19.71
N PHE A 145 -5.24 -5.32 18.77
CA PHE A 145 -4.65 -5.00 17.47
C PHE A 145 -3.50 -3.99 17.58
N LEU A 146 -3.66 -2.94 18.39
CA LEU A 146 -2.60 -1.94 18.59
C LEU A 146 -1.37 -2.54 19.28
N ARG A 147 -1.56 -3.45 20.24
CA ARG A 147 -0.44 -4.20 20.84
C ARG A 147 0.24 -5.09 19.82
N PHE A 148 -0.54 -5.82 19.03
CA PHE A 148 0.01 -6.63 17.95
C PHE A 148 0.91 -5.78 17.05
N LEU A 149 0.45 -4.62 16.57
CA LEU A 149 1.26 -3.75 15.71
C LEU A 149 2.49 -3.16 16.44
N ALA A 150 2.37 -2.80 17.72
CA ALA A 150 3.48 -2.21 18.49
C ALA A 150 4.56 -3.23 18.90
N GLU A 151 4.21 -4.50 19.00
CA GLU A 151 5.11 -5.60 19.39
C GLU A 151 5.78 -6.27 18.18
N GLN A 152 5.43 -5.89 16.94
CA GLN A 152 6.18 -6.28 15.75
C GLN A 152 7.53 -5.54 15.73
N HIS A 153 8.63 -6.27 15.89
CA HIS A 153 9.97 -5.77 15.59
C HIS A 153 10.22 -5.93 14.09
N PHE A 154 10.17 -4.83 13.34
CA PHE A 154 10.59 -4.75 11.94
C PHE A 154 12.11 -4.57 11.85
#